data_AF-A8USV3-F1
#
_entry.id   AF-A8USV3-F1
#
_cell.length_a   1.000
_cell.length_b   1.000
_cell.length_c   1.000
_cell.angle_alpha   90.00
_cell.angle_beta   90.00
_cell.angle_gamma   90.00
#
_symmetry.space_group_name_H-M   'P 1'
#
loop_
_entity.id
_entity.type
_entity.pdbx_description
1 polymer ?
#
loop_
_entity_poly.entity_id
_entity_poly.type
_entity_poly.pdbx_seq_one_letter_code
_entity_poly.pdbx_strand_id
1 'polypeptide(L)'
;MSEIVRGVNFASYLFVSLVAGYVMMGVDLMLDGFLGLFGTYRGYIGLIKLWGIFRGLEDWVMAVGHMVNSVVLALVFVYPSVYRRLPGRDGSVKGLSFGVLWHILVLIALVVTAFGGAEFMREFLRMPLSDHLSLFLLHLVWGGVLGLLYVPREYR
;
A
#
# COMPACT_ATOMS: atom_id res chain seq x y z
N MET A 1 -26.87 -0.61 -4.21
CA MET A 1 -25.43 -0.95 -4.25
C MET A 1 -25.01 -1.04 -5.70
N SER A 2 -24.12 -0.15 -6.14
CA SER A 2 -23.66 -0.06 -7.53
C SER A 2 -23.01 -1.37 -8.00
N GLU A 3 -23.10 -1.66 -9.29
CA GLU A 3 -22.59 -2.90 -9.92
C GLU A 3 -21.11 -3.20 -9.61
N ILE A 4 -20.33 -2.17 -9.24
CA ILE A 4 -18.90 -2.24 -8.89
C ILE A 4 -18.64 -3.17 -7.68
N VAL A 5 -19.62 -3.39 -6.80
CA VAL A 5 -19.47 -4.25 -5.59
C VAL A 5 -20.00 -5.67 -5.82
N ARG A 6 -20.57 -5.99 -6.99
CA ARG A 6 -21.08 -7.34 -7.26
C ARG A 6 -19.89 -8.32 -7.35
N GLY A 7 -19.83 -9.26 -6.41
CA GLY A 7 -18.79 -10.30 -6.35
C GLY A 7 -17.68 -10.06 -5.32
N VAL A 8 -17.58 -8.87 -4.73
CA VAL A 8 -16.64 -8.61 -3.62
C VAL A 8 -17.25 -9.12 -2.30
N ASN A 9 -16.46 -9.85 -1.51
CA ASN A 9 -16.81 -10.14 -0.13
C ASN A 9 -16.46 -8.91 0.74
N PHE A 10 -17.42 -7.99 0.89
CA PHE A 10 -17.16 -6.69 1.54
C PHE A 10 -16.61 -6.81 2.96
N ALA A 11 -17.14 -7.75 3.76
CA ALA A 11 -16.67 -7.95 5.14
C ALA A 11 -15.21 -8.42 5.18
N SER A 12 -14.85 -9.41 4.34
CA SER A 12 -13.46 -9.87 4.23
C SER A 12 -12.55 -8.78 3.68
N TYR A 13 -12.99 -8.05 2.65
CA TYR A 13 -12.28 -6.89 2.09
C TYR A 13 -11.94 -5.85 3.15
N LEU A 14 -12.94 -5.38 3.90
CA LEU A 14 -12.73 -4.31 4.87
C LEU A 14 -11.78 -4.77 5.98
N PHE A 15 -12.01 -5.97 6.51
CA PHE A 15 -11.16 -6.56 7.54
C PHE A 15 -9.71 -6.69 7.04
N VAL A 16 -9.51 -7.32 5.89
CA VAL A 16 -8.15 -7.59 5.40
C VAL A 16 -7.41 -6.32 5.02
N SER A 17 -8.09 -5.32 4.46
CA SER A 17 -7.44 -4.06 4.08
C SER A 17 -6.94 -3.29 5.30
N LEU A 18 -7.72 -3.28 6.39
CA LEU A 18 -7.27 -2.68 7.64
C LEU A 18 -6.10 -3.44 8.25
N VAL A 19 -6.19 -4.78 8.32
CA VAL A 19 -5.10 -5.62 8.85
C VAL A 19 -3.82 -5.46 8.02
N ALA A 20 -3.92 -5.46 6.69
CA ALA A 20 -2.76 -5.30 5.80
C ALA A 20 -2.08 -3.93 5.96
N GLY A 21 -2.87 -2.85 6.08
CA GLY A 21 -2.33 -1.51 6.34
C GLY A 21 -1.65 -1.43 7.71
N TYR A 22 -2.28 -1.98 8.74
CA TYR A 22 -1.71 -2.01 10.09
C TYR A 22 -0.41 -2.84 10.13
N VAL A 23 -0.39 -4.02 9.51
CA VAL A 23 0.80 -4.88 9.47
C VAL A 23 1.92 -4.22 8.68
N MET A 24 1.64 -3.61 7.53
CA MET A 24 2.65 -2.88 6.74
C MET A 24 3.28 -1.76 7.58
N MET A 25 2.47 -0.92 8.22
CA MET A 25 2.95 0.15 9.10
C MET A 25 3.74 -0.42 10.30
N GLY A 26 3.23 -1.49 10.91
CA GLY A 26 3.91 -2.17 12.03
C GLY A 26 5.26 -2.72 11.63
N VAL A 27 5.38 -3.38 10.47
CA VAL A 27 6.65 -3.89 9.95
C VAL A 27 7.64 -2.75 9.71
N ASP A 28 7.21 -1.65 9.08
CA ASP A 28 8.09 -0.51 8.81
C ASP A 28 8.67 0.10 10.08
N LEU A 29 7.84 0.22 11.13
CA LEU A 29 8.26 0.77 12.43
C LEU A 29 9.09 -0.20 13.26
N MET A 30 8.74 -1.50 13.26
CA MET A 30 9.42 -2.52 14.05
C MET A 30 10.79 -2.88 13.48
N LEU A 31 10.96 -2.78 12.15
CA LEU A 31 12.21 -3.09 11.45
C LEU A 31 13.01 -1.85 11.06
N ASP A 32 12.68 -0.68 11.61
CA ASP A 32 13.38 0.58 11.34
C ASP A 32 14.90 0.44 11.52
N GLY A 33 15.65 0.66 10.42
CA GLY A 33 17.10 0.55 10.36
C GLY A 33 17.63 -0.88 10.16
N PHE A 34 16.78 -1.90 10.09
CA PHE A 34 17.21 -3.28 9.87
C PHE A 34 17.91 -3.43 8.51
N LEU A 35 19.21 -3.74 8.54
CA LEU A 35 20.09 -3.76 7.35
C LEU A 35 20.11 -2.43 6.57
N GLY A 36 19.79 -1.30 7.24
CA GLY A 36 19.66 0.00 6.58
C GLY A 36 18.38 0.18 5.78
N LEU A 37 17.35 -0.65 6.03
CA LEU A 37 16.02 -0.58 5.41
C LEU A 37 14.96 -0.16 6.45
N PHE A 38 13.74 0.06 5.96
CA PHE A 38 12.54 0.47 6.71
C PHE A 38 12.68 1.85 7.38
N GLY A 39 11.76 2.19 8.27
CA GLY A 39 11.67 3.52 8.86
C GLY A 39 11.15 4.59 7.90
N THR A 40 10.59 4.18 6.76
CA THR A 40 10.14 5.12 5.70
C THR A 40 9.07 6.07 6.21
N TYR A 41 8.25 5.62 7.15
CA TYR A 41 7.20 6.40 7.80
C TYR A 41 7.70 7.70 8.46
N ARG A 42 8.88 7.66 9.09
CA ARG A 42 9.50 8.86 9.68
C ARG A 42 9.87 9.86 8.59
N GLY A 43 10.35 9.37 7.44
CA GLY A 43 10.62 10.17 6.25
C GLY A 43 9.36 10.87 5.73
N TYR A 44 8.23 10.15 5.62
CA TYR A 44 6.94 10.72 5.23
C TYR A 44 6.48 11.82 6.19
N ILE A 45 6.55 11.59 7.50
CA ILE A 45 6.18 12.59 8.50
C ILE A 45 7.08 13.84 8.37
N GLY A 46 8.39 13.64 8.17
CA GLY A 46 9.33 14.73 7.91
C GLY A 46 8.96 15.56 6.69
N LEU A 47 8.54 14.90 5.60
CA LEU A 47 8.07 15.56 4.40
C LEU A 47 6.76 16.34 4.65
N ILE A 48 5.77 15.74 5.31
CA ILE A 48 4.51 16.42 5.66
C ILE A 48 4.77 17.68 6.48
N LYS A 49 5.69 17.59 7.46
CA LYS A 49 6.12 18.72 8.30
C LYS A 49 6.80 19.82 7.48
N LEU A 50 7.68 19.45 6.53
CA LEU A 50 8.36 20.40 5.64
C LEU A 50 7.36 21.23 4.83
N TRP A 51 6.32 20.59 4.31
CA TRP A 51 5.26 21.25 3.54
C TRP A 51 4.21 21.94 4.44
N GLY A 52 4.36 21.85 5.76
CA GLY A 52 3.50 22.52 6.74
C GLY A 52 2.05 22.05 6.72
N ILE A 53 1.79 20.84 6.24
CA ILE A 53 0.45 20.26 6.09
C ILE A 53 0.07 19.57 7.41
N PHE A 54 -1.16 19.77 7.90
CA PHE A 54 -1.68 19.11 9.11
C PHE A 54 -0.84 19.31 10.38
N ARG A 55 -0.36 20.54 10.60
CA ARG A 55 0.54 20.92 11.71
C ARG A 55 0.03 20.41 13.07
N GLY A 56 0.86 19.62 13.76
CA GLY A 56 0.55 19.05 15.08
C GLY A 56 -0.32 17.79 15.06
N LEU A 57 -0.73 17.33 13.88
CA LEU A 57 -1.51 16.10 13.67
C LEU A 57 -0.85 15.15 12.66
N GLU A 58 0.43 15.37 12.33
CA GLU A 58 1.10 14.67 11.23
C GLU A 58 1.15 13.16 11.45
N ASP A 59 1.43 12.72 12.68
CA ASP A 59 1.48 11.30 13.04
C ASP A 59 0.10 10.65 12.89
N TRP A 60 -0.96 11.33 13.34
CA TRP A 60 -2.34 10.85 13.24
C TRP A 60 -2.83 10.82 11.80
N VAL A 61 -2.57 11.88 11.04
CA VAL A 61 -2.96 11.96 9.63
C VAL A 61 -2.19 10.94 8.83
N MET A 62 -0.92 10.69 9.14
CA MET A 62 -0.19 9.64 8.47
C MET A 62 -0.76 8.26 8.81
N ALA A 63 -1.15 8.02 10.07
CA ALA A 63 -1.70 6.71 10.50
C ALA A 63 -3.04 6.45 9.84
N VAL A 64 -3.96 7.39 9.97
CA VAL A 64 -5.29 7.30 9.36
C VAL A 64 -5.19 7.28 7.85
N GLY A 65 -4.37 8.15 7.26
CA GLY A 65 -4.13 8.21 5.82
C GLY A 65 -3.59 6.90 5.27
N HIS A 66 -2.66 6.25 5.99
CA HIS A 66 -2.15 4.94 5.61
C HIS A 66 -3.24 3.86 5.63
N MET A 67 -4.08 3.85 6.68
CA MET A 67 -5.19 2.90 6.78
C MET A 67 -6.25 3.12 5.70
N VAL A 68 -6.61 4.38 5.45
CA VAL A 68 -7.55 4.76 4.37
C VAL A 68 -6.98 4.38 3.01
N ASN A 69 -5.70 4.66 2.75
CA ASN A 69 -5.03 4.26 1.52
C ASN A 69 -5.07 2.74 1.36
N SER A 70 -4.75 1.98 2.40
CA SER A 70 -4.83 0.52 2.34
C SER A 70 -6.23 0.03 1.95
N VAL A 71 -7.29 0.59 2.55
CA VAL A 71 -8.69 0.29 2.19
C VAL A 71 -8.99 0.63 0.73
N VAL A 72 -8.70 1.85 0.31
CA VAL A 72 -9.00 2.32 -1.05
C VAL A 72 -8.24 1.51 -2.11
N LEU A 73 -6.96 1.25 -1.88
CA LEU A 73 -6.10 0.58 -2.85
C LEU A 73 -6.36 -0.93 -2.90
N ALA A 74 -6.68 -1.56 -1.77
CA ALA A 74 -7.06 -2.97 -1.72
C ALA A 74 -8.35 -3.25 -2.51
N LEU A 75 -9.19 -2.24 -2.77
CA LEU A 75 -10.36 -2.40 -3.63
C LEU A 75 -9.98 -2.93 -5.03
N VAL A 76 -8.84 -2.48 -5.57
CA VAL A 76 -8.32 -2.95 -6.86
C VAL A 76 -7.99 -4.44 -6.80
N PHE A 77 -7.34 -4.88 -5.72
CA PHE A 77 -6.99 -6.28 -5.50
C PHE A 77 -8.22 -7.19 -5.43
N VAL A 78 -9.20 -6.82 -4.61
CA VAL A 78 -10.38 -7.67 -4.34
C VAL A 78 -11.40 -7.65 -5.48
N TYR A 79 -11.25 -6.72 -6.44
CA TYR A 79 -12.17 -6.63 -7.57
C TYR A 79 -12.12 -7.92 -8.41
N PRO A 80 -13.27 -8.56 -8.70
CA PRO A 80 -13.28 -9.93 -9.26
C PRO A 80 -12.52 -10.09 -10.58
N SER A 81 -12.49 -9.06 -11.44
CA SER A 81 -11.78 -9.12 -12.72
C SER A 81 -10.26 -8.98 -12.57
N VAL A 82 -9.79 -8.39 -11.47
CA VAL A 82 -8.36 -8.29 -11.14
C VAL A 82 -7.94 -9.54 -10.41
N TYR A 83 -8.61 -9.89 -9.31
CA TYR A 83 -8.27 -11.04 -8.46
C TYR A 83 -8.13 -12.35 -9.25
N ARG A 84 -9.06 -12.61 -10.19
CA ARG A 84 -9.04 -13.83 -11.02
C ARG A 84 -7.89 -13.87 -12.03
N ARG A 85 -7.41 -12.70 -12.48
CA ARG A 85 -6.32 -12.60 -13.46
C ARG A 85 -4.93 -12.59 -12.81
N LEU A 86 -4.85 -12.32 -11.51
CA LEU A 86 -3.59 -12.40 -10.78
C LEU A 86 -3.04 -13.84 -10.81
N PRO A 87 -1.73 -14.00 -11.01
CA PRO A 87 -1.11 -15.32 -11.08
C PRO A 87 -1.15 -16.02 -9.72
N GLY A 88 -1.09 -17.35 -9.75
CA GLY A 88 -1.21 -18.20 -8.56
C GLY A 88 -2.63 -18.69 -8.31
N ARG A 89 -2.73 -19.91 -7.77
CA ARG A 89 -4.00 -20.49 -7.31
C ARG A 89 -4.31 -20.05 -5.87
N ASP A 90 -3.26 -19.95 -5.05
CA ASP A 90 -3.37 -19.54 -3.65
C ASP A 90 -3.44 -18.02 -3.51
N GLY A 91 -4.21 -17.58 -2.51
CA GLY A 91 -4.38 -16.15 -2.23
C GLY A 91 -3.06 -15.44 -1.94
N SER A 92 -2.13 -16.07 -1.21
CA SER A 92 -0.81 -15.51 -0.88
C SER A 92 0.02 -15.19 -2.13
N VAL A 93 0.08 -16.11 -3.10
CA VAL A 93 0.80 -15.89 -4.38
C VAL A 93 0.16 -14.76 -5.17
N LYS A 94 -1.18 -14.72 -5.23
CA LYS A 94 -1.91 -13.60 -5.86
C LYS A 94 -1.57 -12.27 -5.18
N GLY A 95 -1.55 -12.26 -3.85
CA GLY A 95 -1.24 -11.11 -3.02
C GLY A 95 0.18 -10.57 -3.26
N LEU A 96 1.19 -11.43 -3.23
CA LEU A 96 2.58 -11.05 -3.51
C LEU A 96 2.74 -10.52 -4.94
N SER A 97 2.13 -11.20 -5.91
CA SER A 97 2.17 -10.77 -7.31
C SER A 97 1.51 -9.40 -7.50
N PHE A 98 0.38 -9.17 -6.82
CA PHE A 98 -0.25 -7.87 -6.80
C PHE A 98 0.63 -6.81 -6.13
N GLY A 99 1.29 -7.11 -5.01
CA GLY A 99 2.23 -6.20 -4.35
C GLY A 99 3.36 -5.75 -5.29
N VAL A 100 3.96 -6.68 -6.05
CA VAL A 100 4.97 -6.37 -7.08
C VAL A 100 4.41 -5.44 -8.15
N LEU A 101 3.29 -5.83 -8.78
CA LEU A 101 2.67 -5.06 -9.86
C LEU A 101 2.25 -3.67 -9.40
N TRP A 102 1.68 -3.59 -8.19
CA TRP A 102 1.24 -2.35 -7.59
C TRP A 102 2.42 -1.41 -7.33
N HIS A 103 3.52 -1.92 -6.79
CA HIS A 103 4.71 -1.11 -6.58
C HIS A 103 5.26 -0.53 -7.90
N ILE A 104 5.31 -1.34 -8.96
CA ILE A 104 5.70 -0.87 -10.30
C ILE A 104 4.76 0.24 -10.79
N LEU A 105 3.44 0.08 -10.61
CA LEU A 105 2.46 1.11 -10.98
C LEU A 105 2.65 2.40 -10.19
N VAL A 106 2.93 2.31 -8.88
CA VAL A 106 3.22 3.48 -8.04
C VAL A 106 4.49 4.19 -8.52
N LEU A 107 5.56 3.46 -8.88
CA LEU A 107 6.77 4.05 -9.44
C LEU A 107 6.51 4.75 -10.78
N ILE A 108 5.72 4.16 -11.66
CA ILE A 108 5.32 4.79 -12.94
C ILE A 108 4.53 6.07 -12.66
N ALA A 109 3.54 6.02 -11.77
CA ALA A 109 2.74 7.18 -11.40
C ALA A 109 3.59 8.29 -10.78
N LEU A 110 4.53 7.93 -9.90
CA LEU A 110 5.50 8.85 -9.29
C LEU A 110 6.33 9.56 -10.36
N VAL A 111 6.91 8.81 -11.30
CA VAL A 111 7.71 9.36 -12.40
C VAL A 111 6.87 10.32 -13.26
N VAL A 112 5.70 9.88 -13.72
CA VAL A 112 4.82 10.69 -14.59
C VAL A 112 4.41 11.99 -13.89
N THR A 113 3.99 11.93 -12.64
CA THR A 113 3.52 13.11 -11.90
C THR A 113 4.65 14.08 -11.54
N ALA A 114 5.83 13.55 -11.18
CA ALA A 114 7.00 14.38 -10.91
C ALA A 114 7.49 15.12 -12.17
N PHE A 115 7.55 14.44 -13.31
CA PHE A 115 7.86 15.09 -14.60
C PHE A 115 6.74 16.04 -15.05
N GLY A 116 5.49 15.74 -14.70
CA GLY A 116 4.34 16.62 -14.92
C GLY A 116 4.31 17.89 -14.07
N GLY A 117 5.28 18.08 -13.15
CA GLY A 117 5.43 19.32 -12.38
C GLY A 117 5.06 19.22 -10.90
N ALA A 118 4.64 18.05 -10.40
CA ALA A 118 4.32 17.89 -8.99
C ALA A 118 5.59 17.92 -8.13
N GLU A 119 5.86 19.06 -7.49
CA GLU A 119 7.05 19.27 -6.66
C GLU A 119 7.16 18.26 -5.51
N PHE A 120 6.04 17.98 -4.83
CA PHE A 120 5.98 16.96 -3.78
C PHE A 120 6.47 15.59 -4.29
N MET A 121 6.05 15.18 -5.49
CA MET A 121 6.46 13.92 -6.10
C MET A 121 7.92 13.93 -6.57
N ARG A 122 8.47 15.09 -6.93
CA ARG A 122 9.90 15.20 -7.24
C ARG A 122 10.78 14.93 -6.03
N GLU A 123 10.35 15.30 -4.83
CA GLU A 123 11.09 14.96 -3.61
C GLU A 123 11.09 13.45 -3.33
N PHE A 124 9.99 12.75 -3.65
CA PHE A 124 9.94 11.28 -3.56
C PHE A 124 10.92 10.59 -4.52
N LEU A 125 11.14 11.13 -5.72
CA LEU A 125 12.13 10.59 -6.65
C LEU A 125 13.58 10.75 -6.19
N ARG A 126 13.83 11.66 -5.24
CA ARG A 126 15.17 11.92 -4.69
C ARG A 126 15.48 11.10 -3.44
N MET A 127 14.54 10.26 -3.02
CA MET A 127 14.76 9.39 -1.87
C MET A 127 15.94 8.44 -2.13
N PRO A 128 16.70 8.07 -1.09
CA PRO A 128 17.72 7.03 -1.18
C PRO A 128 17.16 5.72 -1.75
N LEU A 129 18.02 4.97 -2.45
CA LEU A 129 17.63 3.66 -2.99
C LEU A 129 17.14 2.69 -1.89
N SER A 130 17.70 2.78 -0.68
CA SER A 130 17.25 2.01 0.49
C SER A 130 15.76 2.22 0.79
N ASP A 131 15.26 3.44 0.62
CA ASP A 131 13.87 3.77 0.93
C ASP A 131 12.94 3.23 -0.16
N HIS A 132 13.37 3.29 -1.43
CA HIS A 132 12.64 2.64 -2.52
C HIS A 132 12.58 1.11 -2.34
N LEU A 133 13.68 0.48 -1.92
CA LEU A 133 13.71 -0.95 -1.61
C LEU A 133 12.80 -1.28 -0.42
N SER A 134 12.83 -0.45 0.62
CA SER A 134 11.96 -0.61 1.79
C SER A 134 10.49 -0.51 1.40
N LEU A 135 10.12 0.49 0.60
CA LEU A 135 8.77 0.63 0.06
C LEU A 135 8.37 -0.58 -0.77
N PHE A 136 9.25 -1.12 -1.61
CA PHE A 136 8.98 -2.33 -2.36
C PHE A 136 8.67 -3.52 -1.43
N LEU A 137 9.52 -3.77 -0.44
CA LEU A 137 9.31 -4.86 0.53
C LEU A 137 8.01 -4.67 1.32
N LEU A 138 7.67 -3.45 1.71
CA LEU A 138 6.43 -3.13 2.40
C LEU A 138 5.20 -3.38 1.51
N HIS A 139 5.28 -3.13 0.20
CA HIS A 139 4.21 -3.50 -0.74
C HIS A 139 4.06 -5.02 -0.88
N LEU A 140 5.14 -5.79 -0.78
CA LEU A 140 5.07 -7.25 -0.72
C LEU A 140 4.40 -7.73 0.57
N VAL A 141 4.75 -7.13 1.72
CA VAL A 141 4.10 -7.43 3.01
C VAL A 141 2.61 -7.13 2.92
N TRP A 142 2.25 -5.93 2.49
CA TRP A 142 0.87 -5.51 2.32
C TRP A 142 0.09 -6.44 1.38
N GLY A 143 0.60 -6.65 0.17
CA GLY A 143 -0.02 -7.55 -0.81
C GLY A 143 -0.11 -9.00 -0.31
N GLY A 144 0.94 -9.49 0.35
CA GLY A 144 0.97 -10.82 0.94
C GLY A 144 -0.11 -11.02 2.02
N VAL A 145 -0.27 -10.05 2.92
CA VAL A 145 -1.32 -10.08 3.96
C VAL A 145 -2.72 -10.00 3.32
N LEU A 146 -2.91 -9.13 2.32
CA LEU A 146 -4.14 -9.08 1.53
C LEU A 146 -4.50 -10.44 0.95
N GLY A 147 -3.55 -11.06 0.26
CA GLY A 147 -3.74 -12.35 -0.38
C GLY A 147 -3.98 -13.49 0.59
N LEU A 148 -3.26 -13.51 1.71
CA LEU A 148 -3.37 -14.58 2.70
C LEU A 148 -4.75 -14.61 3.39
N LEU A 149 -5.31 -13.44 3.66
CA LEU A 149 -6.50 -13.32 4.52
C LEU A 149 -7.79 -13.00 3.74
N TYR A 150 -7.70 -12.59 2.47
CA TYR A 150 -8.89 -12.33 1.66
C TYR A 150 -9.61 -13.62 1.29
N VAL A 151 -10.91 -13.66 1.57
CA VAL A 151 -11.80 -14.77 1.24
C VAL A 151 -12.77 -14.32 0.14
N PRO A 152 -12.56 -14.75 -1.12
CA PRO A 152 -13.43 -14.34 -2.22
C PRO A 152 -14.84 -14.91 -2.05
N ARG A 153 -15.85 -14.19 -2.54
CA ARG A 153 -17.25 -14.61 -2.42
C ARG A 153 -17.56 -15.90 -3.19
N GLU A 154 -16.81 -16.18 -4.26
CA GLU A 154 -17.01 -17.33 -5.16
C GLU A 154 -16.69 -18.69 -4.50
N TYR A 155 -16.09 -18.69 -3.30
CA TYR A 155 -15.79 -19.89 -2.51
C TYR A 155 -16.81 -20.13 -1.37
N ARG A 156 -17.98 -19.49 -1.40
CA ARG A 156 -19.10 -19.72 -0.48
C ARG A 156 -20.35 -20.19 -1.21
#